data_AF-A0A2E6I8X6-F1
#
_entry.id   AF-A0A2E6I8X6-F1
#
_cell.length_a   1.000
_cell.length_b   1.000
_cell.length_c   1.000
_cell.angle_alpha   90.00
_cell.angle_beta   90.00
_cell.angle_gamma   90.00
#
_symmetry.space_group_name_H-M   'P 1'
#
loop_
_entity.id
_entity.type
_entity.pdbx_description
1 polymer ?
#
loop_
_entity_poly.entity_id
_entity_poly.type
_entity_poly.pdbx_seq_one_letter_code
_entity_poly.pdbx_strand_id
1 'polypeptide(L)'
;MNEQDLYNQRMLQMMQQMPQHGEEGYNDVVAQVDFKMSDHPNPKKARRKNIKNAIKALQPMKRSFLSPRRYWFGGKYAISKPYQCVVDGTNCMNADYGDLFDQYFRDPHTMQLKPFKAWSGVVPGSGRQLQGTYCPQHMMLFHKLMEWIELEEAEADPNFFQRMAKKGVAFVPVKRQANAEEEHPLIIKWTPVFIEAQKDGIQIVHYTNPITGENDITMLVFDNRTLAATAPTGTVLKSMDMAQYHQVIEQMGKQQ
;
A
#
# COMPACT_ATOMS: atom_id res chain seq x y z
N MET A 1 29.51 -32.93 -2.56
CA MET A 1 28.45 -32.02 -2.06
C MET A 1 28.24 -30.96 -3.13
N ASN A 2 27.04 -30.85 -3.71
CA ASN A 2 26.76 -29.86 -4.74
C ASN A 2 26.54 -28.47 -4.11
N GLU A 3 26.89 -27.41 -4.83
CA GLU A 3 26.73 -26.02 -4.39
C GLU A 3 25.27 -25.65 -4.09
N GLN A 4 24.32 -26.28 -4.80
CA GLN A 4 22.89 -26.18 -4.52
C GLN A 4 22.48 -26.83 -3.19
N ASP A 5 23.13 -27.92 -2.78
CA ASP A 5 22.85 -28.59 -1.50
C ASP A 5 23.36 -27.74 -0.33
N LEU A 6 24.52 -27.09 -0.50
CA LEU A 6 25.08 -26.18 0.49
C LEU A 6 24.20 -24.93 0.65
N TYR A 7 23.67 -24.39 -0.44
CA TYR A 7 22.71 -23.28 -0.41
C TYR A 7 21.41 -23.68 0.29
N ASN A 8 20.85 -24.85 -0.03
CA ASN A 8 19.63 -25.37 0.59
C ASN A 8 19.81 -25.65 2.09
N GLN A 9 20.96 -26.19 2.51
CA GLN A 9 21.28 -26.40 3.91
C GLN A 9 21.45 -25.08 4.67
N ARG A 10 22.10 -24.09 4.06
CA ARG A 10 22.28 -22.74 4.65
C ARG A 10 20.95 -22.01 4.78
N MET A 11 20.06 -22.16 3.80
CA MET A 11 18.68 -21.66 3.85
C MET A 11 17.86 -22.36 4.95
N LEU A 12 17.94 -23.69 5.07
CA LEU A 12 17.28 -24.45 6.14
C LEU A 12 17.79 -24.06 7.53
N GLN A 13 19.08 -23.79 7.66
CA GLN A 13 19.70 -23.35 8.92
C GLN A 13 19.28 -21.92 9.26
N MET A 14 19.16 -21.02 8.28
CA MET A 14 18.54 -19.69 8.46
C MET A 14 17.05 -19.80 8.79
N MET A 15 16.32 -20.75 8.20
CA MET A 15 14.90 -21.00 8.53
C MET A 15 14.72 -21.55 9.96
N GLN A 16 15.64 -22.39 10.45
CA GLN A 16 15.62 -22.86 11.85
C GLN A 16 16.04 -21.78 12.84
N GLN A 17 16.86 -20.83 12.41
CA GLN A 17 17.17 -19.61 13.16
C GLN A 17 16.12 -18.50 12.96
N MET A 18 15.04 -18.75 12.20
CA MET A 18 14.00 -17.74 12.08
C MET A 18 13.31 -17.54 13.44
N PRO A 19 13.15 -16.28 13.90
CA PRO A 19 12.72 -15.94 15.26
C PRO A 19 11.29 -16.37 15.65
N GLN A 20 10.56 -17.08 14.78
CA GLN A 20 9.15 -17.41 15.01
C GLN A 20 8.92 -18.41 16.16
N HIS A 21 9.99 -18.97 16.74
CA HIS A 21 9.92 -20.02 17.78
C HIS A 21 10.79 -19.76 19.04
N GLY A 22 11.41 -18.60 19.20
CA GLY A 22 12.21 -18.26 20.38
C GLY A 22 11.51 -17.27 21.31
N GLU A 23 11.43 -17.57 22.61
CA GLU A 23 10.86 -16.69 23.65
C GLU A 23 11.73 -15.46 24.00
N GLU A 24 12.86 -15.25 23.30
CA GLU A 24 13.81 -14.19 23.63
C GLU A 24 14.09 -13.24 22.45
N GLY A 25 13.55 -12.03 22.53
CA GLY A 25 14.26 -10.81 22.09
C GLY A 25 13.83 -10.11 20.79
N TYR A 26 13.00 -10.69 19.92
CA TYR A 26 12.57 -10.03 18.67
C TYR A 26 11.04 -9.97 18.55
N ASN A 27 10.50 -8.75 18.37
CA ASN A 27 9.05 -8.50 18.37
C ASN A 27 8.38 -8.76 17.00
N ASP A 28 9.12 -8.77 15.89
CA ASP A 28 8.56 -8.99 14.54
C ASP A 28 9.62 -9.50 13.54
N VAL A 29 9.16 -10.16 12.47
CA VAL A 29 9.97 -10.66 11.34
C VAL A 29 9.40 -10.13 10.04
N VAL A 30 10.12 -9.20 9.40
CA VAL A 30 9.72 -8.64 8.11
C VAL A 30 10.35 -9.44 6.99
N ALA A 31 9.53 -10.05 6.14
CA ALA A 31 10.02 -10.70 4.93
C ALA A 31 10.59 -9.67 3.95
N GLN A 32 11.82 -9.90 3.48
CA GLN A 32 12.40 -9.16 2.37
C GLN A 32 12.03 -9.80 1.03
N VAL A 33 11.47 -9.01 0.11
CA VAL A 33 11.06 -9.47 -1.22
C VAL A 33 12.15 -9.10 -2.23
N ASP A 34 12.96 -10.09 -2.59
CA ASP A 34 13.98 -9.95 -3.64
C ASP A 34 13.34 -9.92 -5.04
N PHE A 35 12.81 -8.76 -5.44
CA PHE A 35 12.24 -8.54 -6.77
C PHE A 35 13.27 -7.96 -7.75
N LYS A 36 13.70 -8.77 -8.72
CA LYS A 36 14.59 -8.30 -9.80
C LYS A 36 13.79 -7.65 -10.93
N MET A 37 14.03 -6.35 -11.14
CA MET A 37 13.48 -5.62 -12.27
C MET A 37 14.13 -6.10 -13.59
N SER A 38 13.39 -6.01 -14.69
CA SER A 38 13.88 -6.44 -16.00
C SER A 38 14.77 -5.37 -16.66
N ASP A 39 16.01 -5.73 -16.97
CA ASP A 39 16.97 -4.89 -17.71
C ASP A 39 16.77 -4.88 -19.23
N HIS A 40 15.53 -5.04 -19.70
CA HIS A 40 15.27 -5.15 -21.13
C HIS A 40 15.34 -3.76 -21.78
N PRO A 41 16.07 -3.58 -22.92
CA PRO A 41 16.31 -2.25 -23.51
C PRO A 41 15.03 -1.55 -23.97
N ASN A 42 14.04 -2.30 -24.45
CA ASN A 42 12.71 -1.76 -24.75
C ASN A 42 11.86 -1.69 -23.47
N PRO A 43 11.38 -0.48 -23.07
CA PRO A 43 10.62 -0.28 -21.84
C PRO A 43 9.28 -1.03 -21.82
N LYS A 44 8.61 -1.18 -22.97
CA LYS A 44 7.33 -1.92 -23.06
C LYS A 44 7.51 -3.40 -22.77
N LYS A 45 8.57 -4.00 -23.32
CA LYS A 45 8.90 -5.40 -23.07
C LYS A 45 9.40 -5.61 -21.64
N ALA A 46 10.17 -4.66 -21.10
CA ALA A 46 10.59 -4.67 -19.71
C ALA A 46 9.38 -4.65 -18.76
N ARG A 47 8.41 -3.76 -19.01
CA ARG A 47 7.16 -3.64 -18.25
C ARG A 47 6.36 -4.95 -18.26
N ARG A 48 6.10 -5.51 -19.45
CA ARG A 48 5.42 -6.81 -19.59
C ARG A 48 6.11 -7.94 -18.82
N LYS A 49 7.44 -7.96 -18.82
CA LYS A 49 8.22 -8.95 -18.06
C LYS A 49 8.11 -8.68 -16.55
N ASN A 50 8.19 -7.43 -16.12
CA ASN A 50 7.99 -7.03 -14.72
C ASN A 50 6.60 -7.41 -14.21
N ILE A 51 5.54 -7.16 -14.98
CA ILE A 51 4.17 -7.56 -14.66
C ILE A 51 4.08 -9.07 -14.44
N LYS A 52 4.61 -9.87 -15.38
CA LYS A 52 4.62 -11.34 -15.25
C LYS A 52 5.40 -11.81 -14.03
N ASN A 53 6.56 -11.21 -13.78
CA ASN A 53 7.39 -11.53 -12.63
C ASN A 53 6.68 -11.17 -11.32
N ALA A 54 6.03 -10.01 -11.25
CA ALA A 54 5.32 -9.55 -10.06
C ALA A 54 4.09 -10.41 -9.79
N ILE A 55 3.30 -10.74 -10.81
CA ILE A 55 2.20 -11.70 -10.68
C ILE A 55 2.71 -13.04 -10.14
N LYS A 56 3.87 -13.53 -10.63
CA LYS A 56 4.47 -14.78 -10.14
C LYS A 56 4.93 -14.67 -8.68
N ALA A 57 5.58 -13.57 -8.31
CA ALA A 57 6.07 -13.32 -6.96
C ALA A 57 4.93 -13.17 -5.94
N LEU A 58 3.82 -12.56 -6.34
CA LEU A 58 2.64 -12.35 -5.50
C LEU A 58 1.69 -13.54 -5.48
N GLN A 59 2.01 -14.66 -6.15
CA GLN A 59 1.11 -15.81 -6.14
C GLN A 59 0.95 -16.37 -4.72
N PRO A 60 -0.29 -16.57 -4.24
CA PRO A 60 -0.53 -17.15 -2.93
C PRO A 60 0.04 -18.56 -2.80
N MET A 61 0.59 -18.87 -1.63
CA MET A 61 1.17 -20.17 -1.32
C MET A 61 0.08 -21.26 -1.38
N LYS A 62 0.25 -22.18 -2.33
CA LYS A 62 -0.65 -23.34 -2.50
C LYS A 62 -0.15 -24.49 -1.64
N ARG A 63 -1.08 -25.28 -1.09
CA ARG A 63 -0.70 -26.53 -0.42
C ARG A 63 -0.13 -27.50 -1.42
N SER A 64 0.83 -28.32 -0.98
CA SER A 64 1.34 -29.45 -1.76
C SER A 64 0.19 -30.27 -2.32
N PHE A 65 0.33 -30.71 -3.57
CA PHE A 65 -0.68 -31.52 -4.25
C PHE A 65 -0.97 -32.82 -3.48
N LEU A 66 0.04 -33.36 -2.80
CA LEU A 66 -0.02 -34.59 -2.01
C LEU A 66 -0.58 -34.39 -0.59
N SER A 67 -0.93 -33.16 -0.20
CA SER A 67 -1.42 -32.92 1.16
C SER A 67 -2.84 -33.49 1.33
N PRO A 68 -3.10 -34.33 2.35
CA PRO A 68 -4.44 -34.87 2.61
C PRO A 68 -5.48 -33.75 2.80
N ARG A 69 -5.07 -32.64 3.42
CA ARG A 69 -5.90 -31.43 3.58
C ARG A 69 -6.36 -30.79 2.28
N ARG A 70 -5.62 -30.95 1.18
CA ARG A 70 -6.03 -30.45 -0.13
C ARG A 70 -7.05 -31.37 -0.81
N TYR A 71 -6.89 -32.69 -0.66
CA TYR A 71 -7.77 -33.68 -1.29
C TYR A 71 -9.06 -33.95 -0.49
N TRP A 72 -8.99 -33.99 0.84
CA TRP A 72 -10.11 -34.38 1.71
C TRP A 72 -10.91 -33.19 2.26
N PHE A 73 -10.26 -32.03 2.46
CA PHE A 73 -10.89 -30.86 3.07
C PHE A 73 -10.96 -29.65 2.13
N GLY A 74 -10.68 -29.85 0.83
CA GLY A 74 -10.85 -28.83 -0.22
C GLY A 74 -9.94 -27.60 -0.11
N GLY A 75 -8.96 -27.59 0.80
CA GLY A 75 -8.11 -26.43 1.05
C GLY A 75 -6.97 -26.28 0.04
N LYS A 76 -7.18 -25.57 -1.07
CA LYS A 76 -6.12 -25.31 -2.08
C LYS A 76 -4.97 -24.44 -1.53
N TYR A 77 -5.29 -23.46 -0.69
CA TYR A 77 -4.34 -22.48 -0.18
C TYR A 77 -3.88 -22.84 1.23
N ALA A 78 -2.59 -22.62 1.51
CA ALA A 78 -1.97 -22.97 2.79
C ALA A 78 -2.44 -22.03 3.91
N ILE A 79 -2.61 -20.76 3.58
CA ILE A 79 -2.82 -19.68 4.53
C ILE A 79 -4.26 -19.19 4.44
N SER A 80 -4.93 -19.12 5.59
CA SER A 80 -6.36 -18.79 5.70
C SER A 80 -6.67 -17.74 6.75
N LYS A 81 -5.68 -17.27 7.51
CA LYS A 81 -5.88 -16.27 8.57
C LYS A 81 -5.79 -14.86 7.97
N PRO A 82 -6.60 -13.90 8.45
CA PRO A 82 -6.70 -12.59 7.80
C PRO A 82 -5.44 -11.73 7.94
N TYR A 83 -4.74 -11.88 9.06
CA TYR A 83 -3.53 -11.14 9.39
C TYR A 83 -2.24 -11.80 8.90
N GLN A 84 -2.31 -12.94 8.19
CA GLN A 84 -1.13 -13.61 7.65
C GLN A 84 -0.94 -13.24 6.18
N CYS A 85 0.31 -13.03 5.78
CA CYS A 85 0.65 -12.79 4.38
C CYS A 85 0.38 -14.06 3.57
N VAL A 86 -0.35 -13.96 2.46
CA VAL A 86 -0.71 -15.12 1.62
C VAL A 86 0.45 -15.70 0.80
N VAL A 87 1.57 -14.97 0.67
CA VAL A 87 2.72 -15.36 -0.15
C VAL A 87 3.75 -16.12 0.68
N ASP A 88 4.17 -15.56 1.81
CA ASP A 88 5.24 -16.09 2.65
C ASP A 88 4.76 -16.69 3.99
N GLY A 89 3.52 -16.40 4.41
CA GLY A 89 2.95 -16.87 5.68
C GLY A 89 3.35 -16.06 6.93
N THR A 90 4.08 -14.96 6.76
CA THR A 90 4.48 -14.07 7.86
C THR A 90 3.27 -13.45 8.57
N ASN A 91 3.41 -13.20 9.87
CA ASN A 91 2.38 -12.54 10.66
C ASN A 91 2.48 -11.03 10.43
N CYS A 92 1.41 -10.40 9.92
CA CYS A 92 1.40 -8.98 9.57
C CYS A 92 0.72 -8.08 10.61
N MET A 93 0.32 -8.61 11.78
CA MET A 93 -0.43 -7.83 12.79
C MET A 93 0.27 -6.52 13.23
N ASN A 94 1.61 -6.56 13.37
CA ASN A 94 2.41 -5.41 13.81
C ASN A 94 3.24 -4.79 12.67
N ALA A 95 2.98 -5.21 11.43
CA ALA A 95 3.74 -4.75 10.29
C ALA A 95 3.28 -3.36 9.86
N ASP A 96 4.24 -2.46 9.64
CA ASP A 96 4.01 -1.09 9.19
C ASP A 96 3.89 -1.03 7.67
N TYR A 97 2.73 -0.55 7.18
CA TYR A 97 2.44 -0.42 5.75
C TYR A 97 2.70 0.99 5.21
N GLY A 98 3.00 1.96 6.07
CA GLY A 98 3.11 3.38 5.72
C GLY A 98 1.88 3.89 4.98
N ASP A 99 2.09 4.71 3.96
CA ASP A 99 1.02 5.37 3.18
C ASP A 99 0.10 4.39 2.44
N LEU A 100 0.60 3.18 2.13
CA LEU A 100 -0.21 2.14 1.47
C LEU A 100 -1.33 1.63 2.38
N PHE A 101 -1.23 1.86 3.69
CA PHE A 101 -2.28 1.48 4.61
C PHE A 101 -3.59 2.20 4.29
N ASP A 102 -3.54 3.51 4.11
CA ASP A 102 -4.73 4.31 3.83
C ASP A 102 -5.31 4.00 2.44
N GLN A 103 -4.46 3.63 1.48
CA GLN A 103 -4.89 3.29 0.13
C GLN A 103 -5.60 1.93 0.05
N TYR A 104 -5.13 0.91 0.79
CA TYR A 104 -5.60 -0.47 0.62
C TYR A 104 -6.39 -1.03 1.80
N PHE A 105 -6.26 -0.43 2.99
CA PHE A 105 -6.89 -0.89 4.22
C PHE A 105 -7.97 0.06 4.74
N ARG A 106 -8.31 1.10 3.98
CA ARG A 106 -9.50 1.92 4.22
C ARG A 106 -10.44 1.90 3.03
N ASP A 107 -11.72 2.00 3.32
CA ASP A 107 -12.73 2.20 2.28
C ASP A 107 -12.66 3.64 1.77
N PRO A 108 -12.54 3.89 0.45
CA PRO A 108 -12.38 5.23 -0.10
C PRO A 108 -13.57 6.16 0.15
N HIS A 109 -14.77 5.62 0.42
CA HIS A 109 -15.97 6.44 0.63
C HIS A 109 -16.28 6.69 2.10
N THR A 110 -16.05 5.70 2.97
CA THR A 110 -16.41 5.79 4.40
C THR A 110 -15.20 6.03 5.30
N MET A 111 -13.98 5.93 4.76
CA MET A 111 -12.71 5.99 5.49
C MET A 111 -12.60 4.94 6.62
N GLN A 112 -13.50 3.97 6.66
CA GLN A 112 -13.49 2.90 7.66
C GLN A 112 -12.43 1.86 7.32
N LEU A 113 -11.85 1.28 8.37
CA LEU A 113 -10.86 0.21 8.24
C LEU A 113 -11.51 -1.03 7.61
N LYS A 114 -10.96 -1.45 6.48
CA LYS A 114 -11.36 -2.65 5.76
C LYS A 114 -10.14 -3.50 5.48
N PRO A 115 -10.08 -4.75 5.98
CA PRO A 115 -8.91 -5.59 5.74
C PRO A 115 -8.75 -5.86 4.25
N PHE A 116 -7.55 -5.62 3.74
CA PHE A 116 -7.20 -5.99 2.38
C PHE A 116 -7.34 -7.51 2.19
N LYS A 117 -7.97 -7.92 1.09
CA LYS A 117 -8.15 -9.33 0.72
C LYS A 117 -7.46 -9.60 -0.61
N ALA A 118 -6.38 -10.38 -0.56
CA ALA A 118 -5.64 -10.75 -1.75
C ALA A 118 -6.48 -11.64 -2.67
N TRP A 119 -6.34 -11.47 -3.98
CA TRP A 119 -6.98 -12.34 -4.97
C TRP A 119 -6.10 -13.54 -5.28
N SER A 120 -6.73 -14.71 -5.51
CA SER A 120 -5.98 -15.91 -5.88
C SER A 120 -5.20 -15.79 -7.19
N GLY A 121 -5.65 -14.93 -8.09
CA GLY A 121 -4.98 -14.58 -9.34
C GLY A 121 -4.21 -13.27 -9.27
N VAL A 122 -3.94 -12.75 -8.07
CA VAL A 122 -3.24 -11.49 -7.76
C VAL A 122 -4.03 -10.25 -8.16
N VAL A 123 -4.43 -10.13 -9.43
CA VAL A 123 -5.16 -8.98 -9.98
C VAL A 123 -6.61 -8.97 -9.46
N PRO A 124 -7.18 -7.80 -9.14
CA PRO A 124 -8.59 -7.67 -8.76
C PRO A 124 -9.53 -8.34 -9.78
N GLY A 125 -10.49 -9.13 -9.30
CA GLY A 125 -11.41 -9.90 -10.16
C GLY A 125 -10.84 -11.21 -10.71
N SER A 126 -9.54 -11.49 -10.53
CA SER A 126 -8.92 -12.74 -10.97
C SER A 126 -9.03 -13.84 -9.91
N GLY A 127 -10.00 -14.74 -10.09
CA GLY A 127 -10.23 -15.90 -9.24
C GLY A 127 -11.05 -15.62 -7.97
N ARG A 128 -10.65 -16.16 -6.81
CA ARG A 128 -11.35 -16.01 -5.53
C ARG A 128 -10.57 -15.11 -4.57
N GLN A 129 -11.27 -14.30 -3.79
CA GLN A 129 -10.69 -13.57 -2.65
C GLN A 129 -10.26 -14.52 -1.54
N LEU A 130 -9.02 -14.34 -1.09
CA LEU A 130 -8.45 -15.02 0.05
C LEU A 130 -8.72 -14.20 1.31
N GLN A 131 -8.72 -14.88 2.45
CA GLN A 131 -8.89 -14.20 3.74
C GLN A 131 -7.63 -13.43 4.14
N GLY A 132 -6.44 -13.97 3.82
CA GLY A 132 -5.17 -13.36 4.17
C GLY A 132 -4.82 -12.10 3.37
N THR A 133 -3.85 -11.37 3.90
CA THR A 133 -3.35 -10.10 3.38
C THR A 133 -1.99 -10.25 2.67
N TYR A 134 -1.38 -9.16 2.24
CA TYR A 134 0.05 -9.12 1.88
C TYR A 134 0.86 -8.51 3.02
N CYS A 135 2.11 -8.93 3.23
CA CYS A 135 3.03 -8.18 4.10
C CYS A 135 3.40 -6.84 3.42
N PRO A 136 3.92 -5.84 4.15
CA PRO A 136 4.16 -4.50 3.60
C PRO A 136 4.97 -4.48 2.30
N GLN A 137 5.99 -5.33 2.20
CA GLN A 137 6.82 -5.40 0.99
C GLN A 137 6.07 -6.03 -0.21
N HIS A 138 5.31 -7.09 0.03
CA HIS A 138 4.43 -7.65 -0.99
C HIS A 138 3.31 -6.66 -1.37
N MET A 139 2.83 -5.83 -0.43
CA MET A 139 1.87 -4.78 -0.72
C MET A 139 2.47 -3.69 -1.61
N MET A 140 3.71 -3.28 -1.33
CA MET A 140 4.45 -2.35 -2.19
C MET A 140 4.66 -2.91 -3.61
N LEU A 141 5.01 -4.20 -3.73
CA LEU A 141 5.12 -4.84 -5.04
C LEU A 141 3.76 -4.92 -5.75
N PHE A 142 2.69 -5.16 -5.02
CA PHE A 142 1.32 -5.16 -5.55
C PHE A 142 0.90 -3.78 -6.04
N HIS A 143 1.22 -2.72 -5.29
CA HIS A 143 0.99 -1.34 -5.71
C HIS A 143 1.68 -1.03 -7.04
N LYS A 144 2.98 -1.33 -7.15
CA LYS A 144 3.76 -1.17 -8.40
C LYS A 144 3.21 -2.02 -9.55
N LEU A 145 2.69 -3.21 -9.26
CA LEU A 145 2.04 -4.05 -10.26
C LEU A 145 0.79 -3.35 -10.84
N MET A 146 -0.04 -2.73 -9.99
CA MET A 146 -1.21 -1.99 -10.45
C MET A 146 -0.81 -0.80 -11.33
N GLU A 147 0.19 -0.01 -10.91
CA GLU A 147 0.75 1.08 -11.72
C GLU A 147 1.23 0.59 -13.10
N TRP A 148 1.93 -0.56 -13.15
CA TRP A 148 2.41 -1.10 -14.41
C TRP A 148 1.29 -1.59 -15.33
N ILE A 149 0.22 -2.16 -14.76
CA ILE A 149 -0.97 -2.57 -15.52
C ILE A 149 -1.65 -1.32 -16.10
N GLU A 150 -1.88 -0.28 -15.31
CA GLU A 150 -2.49 0.97 -15.76
C GLU A 150 -1.67 1.63 -16.89
N LEU A 151 -0.34 1.65 -16.76
CA LEU A 151 0.56 2.14 -17.82
C LEU A 151 0.50 1.28 -19.07
N GLU A 152 0.40 -0.05 -18.93
CA GLU A 152 0.26 -0.94 -20.09
C GLU A 152 -1.08 -0.73 -20.80
N GLU A 153 -2.17 -0.56 -20.06
CA GLU A 153 -3.50 -0.28 -20.61
C GLU A 153 -3.55 1.09 -21.32
N ALA A 154 -2.97 2.13 -20.71
CA ALA A 154 -2.88 3.45 -21.30
C ALA A 154 -2.07 3.47 -22.61
N GLU A 155 -1.00 2.67 -22.69
CA GLU A 155 -0.19 2.53 -23.92
C GLU A 155 -0.82 1.61 -24.98
N ALA A 156 -1.72 0.69 -24.58
CA ALA A 156 -2.32 -0.29 -25.48
C ALA A 156 -3.39 0.31 -26.40
N ASP A 157 -3.99 1.45 -26.03
CA ASP A 157 -4.96 2.18 -26.83
C ASP A 157 -4.36 3.48 -27.42
N PRO A 158 -3.47 3.42 -28.43
CA PRO A 158 -2.95 4.63 -29.09
C PRO A 158 -4.06 5.42 -29.80
N ASN A 159 -5.19 4.78 -30.11
CA ASN A 159 -6.37 5.40 -30.70
C ASN A 159 -7.46 5.71 -29.66
N PHE A 160 -7.12 5.76 -28.36
CA PHE A 160 -8.05 6.08 -27.28
C PHE A 160 -8.88 7.33 -27.59
N PHE A 161 -8.20 8.44 -27.91
CA PHE A 161 -8.84 9.71 -28.23
C PHE A 161 -9.77 9.63 -29.45
N GLN A 162 -9.37 8.88 -30.49
CA GLN A 162 -10.21 8.70 -31.68
C GLN A 162 -11.48 7.88 -31.37
N ARG A 163 -11.38 6.85 -30.52
CA ARG A 163 -12.53 6.03 -30.10
C ARG A 163 -13.48 6.83 -29.19
N MET A 164 -12.94 7.64 -28.29
CA MET A 164 -13.72 8.51 -27.40
C MET A 164 -14.41 9.63 -28.18
N ALA A 165 -13.74 10.22 -29.17
CA ALA A 165 -14.34 11.17 -30.11
C ALA A 165 -15.51 10.53 -30.88
N LYS A 166 -15.37 9.28 -31.35
CA LYS A 166 -16.48 8.52 -31.99
C LYS A 166 -17.65 8.22 -31.05
N LYS A 167 -17.41 8.16 -29.74
CA LYS A 167 -18.45 8.03 -28.71
C LYS A 167 -19.07 9.37 -28.29
N GLY A 168 -18.67 10.48 -28.91
CA GLY A 168 -19.16 11.81 -28.58
C GLY A 168 -18.52 12.44 -27.34
N VAL A 169 -17.41 11.87 -26.83
CA VAL A 169 -16.67 12.44 -25.69
C VAL A 169 -15.59 13.38 -26.23
N ALA A 170 -15.74 14.67 -25.94
CA ALA A 170 -14.74 15.70 -26.27
C ALA A 170 -13.84 15.97 -25.05
N PHE A 171 -12.53 15.86 -25.22
CA PHE A 171 -11.56 16.27 -24.20
C PHE A 171 -11.25 17.75 -24.41
N VAL A 172 -11.71 18.61 -23.49
CA VAL A 172 -11.36 20.02 -23.49
C VAL A 172 -10.01 20.16 -22.76
N PRO A 173 -8.92 20.59 -23.43
CA PRO A 173 -7.67 20.84 -22.75
C PRO A 173 -7.87 22.00 -21.78
N VAL A 174 -7.77 21.72 -20.48
CA VAL A 174 -7.72 22.74 -19.46
C VAL A 174 -6.33 23.37 -19.54
N LYS A 175 -6.24 24.53 -20.19
CA LYS A 175 -5.06 25.40 -20.06
C LYS A 175 -5.00 25.80 -18.59
N ARG A 176 -4.05 25.22 -17.83
CA ARG A 176 -3.66 25.81 -16.54
C ARG A 176 -3.25 27.24 -16.84
N GLN A 177 -3.87 28.20 -16.17
CA GLN A 177 -3.58 29.61 -16.42
C GLN A 177 -2.08 29.81 -16.13
N ALA A 178 -1.35 30.34 -17.10
CA ALA A 178 0.08 30.67 -16.96
C ALA A 178 0.34 31.81 -15.94
N ASN A 179 -0.72 32.28 -15.28
CA ASN A 179 -0.70 33.30 -14.23
C ASN A 179 -0.73 32.70 -12.82
N ALA A 180 -0.63 31.37 -12.67
CA ALA A 180 -0.07 30.85 -11.43
C ALA A 180 1.41 31.18 -11.52
N GLU A 181 1.81 32.32 -10.95
CA GLU A 181 3.22 32.64 -10.76
C GLU A 181 3.92 31.38 -10.26
N GLU A 182 5.02 30.99 -10.90
CA GLU A 182 5.76 29.79 -10.51
C GLU A 182 6.13 29.97 -9.03
N GLU A 183 5.36 29.32 -8.14
CA GLU A 183 5.64 29.34 -6.72
C GLU A 183 7.10 28.94 -6.54
N HIS A 184 7.81 29.69 -5.68
CA HIS A 184 9.22 29.43 -5.47
C HIS A 184 9.43 27.93 -5.17
N PRO A 185 10.43 27.24 -5.77
CA PRO A 185 10.54 25.77 -5.71
C PRO A 185 10.60 25.22 -4.27
N LEU A 186 11.03 26.03 -3.30
CA LEU A 186 10.96 25.67 -1.89
C LEU A 186 9.53 25.63 -1.35
N ILE A 187 8.65 26.54 -1.78
CA ILE A 187 7.23 26.52 -1.41
C ILE A 187 6.62 25.21 -1.90
N ILE A 188 6.80 24.89 -3.19
CA ILE A 188 6.34 23.63 -3.81
C ILE A 188 6.84 22.40 -3.03
N LYS A 189 8.10 22.42 -2.58
CA LYS A 189 8.70 21.33 -1.79
C LYS A 189 8.01 21.15 -0.43
N TRP A 190 7.60 22.23 0.22
CA TRP A 190 6.99 22.19 1.56
C TRP A 190 5.46 22.11 1.53
N THR A 191 4.81 22.46 0.41
CA THR A 191 3.37 22.27 0.18
C THR A 191 2.85 20.88 0.58
N PRO A 192 3.48 19.75 0.20
CA PRO A 192 3.00 18.44 0.61
C PRO A 192 3.02 18.24 2.14
N VAL A 193 4.02 18.80 2.85
CA VAL A 193 4.11 18.73 4.31
C VAL A 193 2.94 19.47 4.97
N PHE A 194 2.59 20.64 4.44
CA PHE A 194 1.42 21.38 4.94
C PHE A 194 0.11 20.62 4.66
N ILE A 195 -0.02 19.97 3.50
CA ILE A 195 -1.20 19.16 3.17
C ILE A 195 -1.31 17.96 4.12
N GLU A 196 -0.21 17.27 4.42
CA GLU A 196 -0.18 16.15 5.36
C GLU A 196 -0.52 16.62 6.79
N ALA A 197 0.11 17.70 7.25
CA ALA A 197 -0.19 18.28 8.55
C ALA A 197 -1.68 18.67 8.67
N GLN A 198 -2.28 19.23 7.60
CA GLN A 198 -3.70 19.55 7.57
C GLN A 198 -4.59 18.30 7.64
N LYS A 199 -4.21 17.22 6.94
CA LYS A 199 -4.93 15.93 7.00
C LYS A 199 -4.88 15.32 8.40
N ASP A 200 -3.75 15.48 9.08
CA ASP A 200 -3.54 15.05 10.47
C ASP A 200 -4.20 15.99 11.49
N GLY A 201 -4.96 16.99 11.04
CA GLY A 201 -5.67 17.93 11.92
C GLY A 201 -4.75 18.90 12.67
N ILE A 202 -3.51 19.05 12.21
CA ILE A 202 -2.54 20.00 12.76
C ILE A 202 -2.92 21.40 12.28
N GLN A 203 -2.95 22.35 13.20
CA GLN A 203 -3.36 23.71 12.88
C GLN A 203 -2.29 24.41 12.04
N ILE A 204 -2.72 24.98 10.92
CA ILE A 204 -1.89 25.76 10.03
C ILE A 204 -2.36 27.21 10.11
N VAL A 205 -1.45 28.10 10.50
CA VAL A 205 -1.72 29.53 10.58
C VAL A 205 -1.08 30.20 9.39
N HIS A 206 -1.90 30.92 8.62
CA HIS A 206 -1.46 31.70 7.47
C HIS A 206 -1.53 33.19 7.82
N TYR A 207 -0.40 33.88 7.73
CA TYR A 207 -0.34 35.34 7.88
C TYR A 207 -0.32 35.95 6.49
N THR A 208 -1.47 36.47 6.09
CA THR A 208 -1.61 37.19 4.84
C THR A 208 -1.20 38.65 5.01
N ASN A 209 -0.46 39.16 4.04
CA ASN A 209 -0.13 40.57 3.97
C ASN A 209 -1.41 41.37 3.68
N PRO A 210 -1.76 42.38 4.49
CA PRO A 210 -2.99 43.14 4.28
C PRO A 210 -2.96 44.03 3.02
N ILE A 211 -1.78 44.24 2.41
CA ILE A 211 -1.59 45.11 1.25
C ILE A 211 -1.57 44.31 -0.05
N THR A 212 -0.82 43.21 -0.10
CA THR A 212 -0.71 42.36 -1.31
C THR A 212 -1.73 41.23 -1.35
N GLY A 213 -2.28 40.84 -0.20
CA GLY A 213 -3.18 39.69 -0.08
C GLY A 213 -2.47 38.33 -0.18
N GLU A 214 -1.15 38.32 -0.35
CA GLU A 214 -0.34 37.10 -0.42
C GLU A 214 -0.02 36.56 0.97
N ASN A 215 0.26 35.26 1.04
CA ASN A 215 0.56 34.56 2.29
C ASN A 215 2.06 34.60 2.58
N ASP A 216 2.50 35.57 3.38
CA ASP A 216 3.91 35.82 3.64
C ASP A 216 4.51 34.77 4.60
N ILE A 217 3.73 34.31 5.58
CA ILE A 217 4.22 33.40 6.63
C ILE A 217 3.18 32.32 6.90
N THR A 218 3.61 31.06 6.78
CA THR A 218 2.81 29.90 7.20
C THR A 218 3.49 29.20 8.36
N MET A 219 2.75 28.98 9.45
CA MET A 219 3.25 28.29 10.65
C MET A 219 2.45 27.02 10.93
N LEU A 220 3.16 25.94 11.27
CA LEU A 220 2.56 24.72 11.84
C LEU A 220 2.54 24.85 13.36
N VAL A 221 1.36 24.76 13.96
CA VAL A 221 1.18 24.82 15.41
C VAL A 221 0.88 23.42 15.92
N PHE A 222 1.86 22.85 16.61
CA PHE A 222 1.75 21.55 17.26
C PHE A 222 1.31 21.75 18.71
N ASP A 223 0.04 21.52 19.01
CA ASP A 223 -0.43 21.36 20.39
C ASP A 223 -0.29 19.88 20.77
N ASN A 224 0.62 19.59 21.71
CA ASN A 224 0.89 18.22 22.15
C ASN A 224 -0.35 17.52 22.74
N ARG A 225 -1.35 18.26 23.25
CA ARG A 225 -2.59 17.68 23.77
C ARG A 225 -3.54 17.30 22.64
N THR A 226 -3.65 18.13 21.61
CA THR A 226 -4.45 17.79 20.43
C THR A 226 -3.79 16.64 19.67
N LEU A 227 -2.47 16.65 19.51
CA LEU A 227 -1.75 15.53 18.87
C LEU A 227 -1.92 14.19 19.59
N ALA A 228 -1.97 14.21 20.92
CA ALA A 228 -2.24 12.99 21.70
C ALA A 228 -3.70 12.53 21.60
N ALA A 229 -4.64 13.43 21.29
CA ALA A 229 -6.06 13.16 21.15
C ALA A 229 -6.49 12.86 19.70
N THR A 230 -5.76 13.38 18.70
CA THR A 230 -5.93 13.05 17.30
C THR A 230 -5.61 11.57 17.14
N ALA A 231 -6.61 10.79 16.70
CA ALA A 231 -6.43 9.36 16.49
C ALA A 231 -5.25 9.18 15.51
N PRO A 232 -4.22 8.37 15.87
CA PRO A 232 -3.18 8.05 14.92
C PRO A 232 -3.86 7.45 13.70
N THR A 233 -3.54 7.97 12.51
CA THR A 233 -3.78 7.29 11.25
C THR A 233 -2.91 6.05 11.25
N GLY A 234 -3.33 5.03 12.01
CA GLY A 234 -2.52 3.87 12.29
C GLY A 234 -2.09 3.21 10.99
N THR A 235 -0.79 3.01 10.80
CA THR A 235 -0.21 2.36 9.62
C THR A 235 -0.08 0.85 9.78
N VAL A 236 -0.60 0.31 10.90
CA VAL A 236 -0.45 -1.07 11.36
C VAL A 236 -1.78 -1.79 11.40
N LEU A 237 -1.76 -3.10 11.07
CA LEU A 237 -2.94 -3.97 11.08
C LEU A 237 -3.44 -4.36 12.47
N LYS A 238 -3.05 -3.63 13.52
CA LYS A 238 -3.59 -3.88 14.85
C LYS A 238 -5.11 -3.83 14.74
N SER A 239 -5.76 -4.80 15.37
CA SER A 239 -7.16 -4.74 15.75
C SER A 239 -7.37 -3.61 16.76
N MET A 240 -6.93 -2.38 16.44
CA MET A 240 -7.38 -1.19 17.11
C MET A 240 -8.84 -1.04 16.75
N ASP A 241 -9.59 -1.74 17.60
CA ASP A 241 -10.96 -1.57 17.99
C ASP A 241 -11.60 -0.36 17.32
N MET A 242 -12.53 -0.64 16.39
CA MET A 242 -13.55 0.33 16.01
C MET A 242 -14.16 0.97 17.27
N ALA A 243 -14.22 0.22 18.40
CA ALA A 243 -14.63 0.76 19.69
C ALA A 243 -13.72 1.89 20.20
N GLN A 244 -12.40 1.82 20.07
CA GLN A 244 -11.47 2.88 20.48
C GLN A 244 -11.54 4.07 19.51
N TYR A 245 -11.65 3.82 18.20
CA TYR A 245 -11.83 4.87 17.21
C TYR A 245 -13.16 5.62 17.40
N HIS A 246 -14.26 4.90 17.61
CA HIS A 246 -15.57 5.48 17.93
C HIS A 246 -15.57 6.14 19.31
N GLN A 247 -14.89 5.60 20.32
CA GLN A 247 -14.74 6.25 21.63
C GLN A 247 -14.00 7.59 21.50
N VAL A 248 -12.93 7.65 20.71
CA VAL A 248 -12.17 8.90 20.48
C VAL A 248 -13.03 9.90 19.70
N ILE A 249 -13.75 9.48 18.65
CA ILE A 249 -14.70 10.34 17.92
C ILE A 249 -15.85 10.82 18.82
N GLU A 250 -16.45 9.94 19.62
CA GLU A 250 -17.52 10.29 20.55
C GLU A 250 -17.04 11.22 21.67
N GLN A 251 -15.79 11.07 22.14
CA GLN A 251 -15.18 11.99 23.10
C GLN A 251 -14.90 13.36 22.47
N MET A 252 -14.46 13.42 21.22
CA MET A 252 -14.29 14.67 20.47
C MET A 252 -15.64 15.37 20.22
N GLY A 253 -16.69 14.61 19.91
CA GLY A 253 -18.06 15.15 19.73
C GLY A 253 -18.74 15.61 21.02
N LYS A 254 -18.23 15.22 22.20
CA LYS A 254 -18.73 15.66 23.53
C LYS A 254 -17.95 16.85 24.11
N GLN A 255 -16.86 17.26 23.48
CA GLN A 255 -16.00 18.40 23.91
C GLN A 255 -16.22 19.67 23.08
N GLN A 256 -17.19 19.69 22.18
CA GLN A 256 -17.76 20.90 21.55
C GLN A 256 -19.07 21.28 22.23
#